data_AF-A0A2W5F459-F1
#
_entry.id   AF-A0A2W5F459-F1
#
_cell.length_a   1.000
_cell.length_b   1.000
_cell.length_c   1.000
_cell.angle_alpha   90.00
_cell.angle_beta   90.00
_cell.angle_gamma   90.00
#
_symmetry.space_group_name_H-M   'P 1'
#
loop_
_entity.id
_entity.type
_entity.pdbx_description
1 polymer ?
#
loop_
_entity_poly.entity_id
_entity_poly.type
_entity_poly.pdbx_seq_one_letter_code
_entity_poly.pdbx_strand_id
1 'polypeptide(L)'
;MLERDLITRNIQVLVQILTRAKGLMLDKPEEALAELEKNMDESILEKLEKKSGPLMVLDDQLVKVQVDLAYLRAQILHQLQHPKSQTELLRVKQLMLNYQEVFPKNFPFDYYSKLSWIDSVVG
;
A
#
# COMPACT_ATOMS: atom_id res chain seq x y z
N MET A 1 13.49 6.33 24.43
CA MET A 1 12.03 6.39 24.17
C MET A 1 11.77 7.46 23.09
N LEU A 2 12.43 7.38 21.92
CA LEU A 2 12.44 8.47 20.91
C LEU A 2 12.14 7.99 19.48
N GLU A 3 12.71 6.87 19.03
CA GLU A 3 12.49 6.39 17.64
C GLU A 3 11.22 5.51 17.50
N ARG A 4 10.95 4.64 18.47
CA ARG A 4 9.76 3.76 18.48
C ARG A 4 8.44 4.54 18.52
N ASP A 5 8.40 5.64 19.25
CA ASP A 5 7.21 6.49 19.36
C ASP A 5 6.97 7.26 18.06
N LEU A 6 8.03 7.64 17.34
CA LEU A 6 7.94 8.31 16.05
C LEU A 6 7.42 7.38 14.95
N ILE A 7 7.92 6.13 14.91
CA ILE A 7 7.44 5.10 13.97
C ILE A 7 5.96 4.79 14.23
N THR A 8 5.58 4.59 15.50
CA THR A 8 4.19 4.30 15.88
C THR A 8 3.24 5.43 15.48
N ARG A 9 3.65 6.70 15.66
CA ARG A 9 2.88 7.87 15.22
C ARG A 9 2.75 7.93 13.70
N ASN A 10 3.82 7.65 12.96
CA ASN A 10 3.77 7.65 11.50
C ASN A 10 2.83 6.55 10.96
N ILE A 11 2.86 5.36 11.56
CA ILE A 11 1.92 4.28 11.23
C ILE A 11 0.48 4.71 11.50
N GLN A 12 0.20 5.31 12.66
CA GLN A 12 -1.15 5.79 13.00
C GLN A 12 -1.67 6.82 11.99
N VAL A 13 -0.83 7.76 11.54
CA VAL A 13 -1.20 8.73 10.50
C VAL A 13 -1.57 8.03 9.20
N LEU A 14 -0.73 7.10 8.73
CA LEU A 14 -0.96 6.34 7.50
C LEU A 14 -2.23 5.47 7.59
N VAL A 15 -2.52 4.87 8.74
CA VAL A 15 -3.76 4.12 8.99
C VAL A 15 -4.99 5.02 8.97
N GLN A 16 -4.90 6.24 9.53
CA GLN A 16 -5.99 7.21 9.47
C GLN A 16 -6.28 7.63 8.03
N ILE A 17 -5.24 7.90 7.24
CA ILE A 17 -5.37 8.21 5.80
C ILE A 17 -6.06 7.05 5.07
N LEU A 18 -5.58 5.81 5.28
CA LEU A 18 -6.17 4.61 4.69
C LEU A 18 -7.67 4.48 5.04
N THR A 19 -8.02 4.73 6.30
CA THR A 19 -9.40 4.63 6.78
C THR A 19 -10.30 5.71 6.15
N ARG A 20 -9.83 6.96 6.09
CA ARG A 20 -10.57 8.06 5.45
C ARG A 20 -10.77 7.81 3.97
N ALA A 21 -9.71 7.43 3.24
CA ALA A 21 -9.80 7.16 1.82
C ALA A 21 -10.73 5.98 1.50
N LYS A 22 -10.71 4.90 2.30
CA LYS A 22 -11.68 3.80 2.16
C LYS A 22 -13.12 4.25 2.35
N GLY A 23 -13.37 5.13 3.32
CA GLY A 23 -14.70 5.69 3.56
C GLY A 23 -15.22 6.56 2.41
N LEU A 24 -14.32 7.17 1.64
CA LEU A 24 -14.65 8.01 0.48
C LEU A 24 -14.74 7.22 -0.83
N MET A 25 -14.03 6.09 -0.97
CA MET A 25 -13.83 5.39 -2.24
C MET A 25 -15.14 5.06 -2.99
N LEU A 26 -16.20 4.66 -2.29
CA LEU A 26 -17.46 4.24 -2.93
C LEU A 26 -18.25 5.43 -3.47
N ASP A 27 -18.40 6.48 -2.67
CA ASP A 27 -19.27 7.62 -2.99
C ASP A 27 -18.53 8.75 -3.72
N LYS A 28 -17.23 8.90 -3.46
CA LYS A 28 -16.39 10.01 -3.90
C LYS A 28 -14.95 9.56 -4.23
N PRO A 29 -14.76 8.71 -5.25
CA PRO A 29 -13.46 8.15 -5.59
C PRO A 29 -12.39 9.20 -5.92
N GLU A 30 -12.76 10.35 -6.48
CA GLU A 30 -11.82 11.44 -6.78
C GLU A 30 -11.31 12.14 -5.52
N GLU A 31 -12.18 12.38 -4.53
CA GLU A 31 -11.77 12.91 -3.22
C GLU A 31 -10.88 11.90 -2.48
N ALA A 32 -11.20 10.61 -2.59
CA ALA A 32 -10.39 9.53 -2.03
C ALA A 32 -8.98 9.49 -2.66
N LEU A 33 -8.89 9.65 -3.98
CA LEU A 33 -7.61 9.70 -4.70
C LEU A 33 -6.77 10.90 -4.26
N ALA A 34 -7.37 12.09 -4.17
CA ALA A 34 -6.68 13.31 -3.75
C ALA A 34 -6.14 13.22 -2.31
N GLU A 35 -6.90 12.60 -1.39
CA GLU A 35 -6.46 12.34 -0.01
C GLU A 35 -5.23 11.41 0.01
N LEU A 36 -5.19 10.39 -0.84
CA LEU A 36 -4.03 9.50 -0.94
C LEU A 36 -2.82 10.21 -1.53
N GLU A 37 -2.98 10.90 -2.67
CA GLU A 37 -1.86 11.56 -3.37
C GLU A 37 -1.21 12.68 -2.54
N LYS A 38 -1.99 13.38 -1.70
CA LYS A 38 -1.46 14.43 -0.83
C LYS A 38 -0.60 13.89 0.31
N ASN A 39 -0.84 12.67 0.77
CA ASN A 39 -0.27 12.16 2.01
C ASN A 39 0.60 10.90 1.84
N MET A 40 0.65 10.31 0.64
CA MET A 40 1.51 9.15 0.37
C MET A 40 2.98 9.56 0.20
N ASP A 41 3.85 8.95 1.00
CA ASP A 41 5.30 8.90 0.78
C ASP A 41 5.68 7.52 0.23
N GLU A 42 6.12 7.45 -1.03
CA GLU A 42 6.48 6.20 -1.70
C GLU A 42 7.89 5.69 -1.36
N SER A 43 8.66 6.39 -0.52
CA SER A 43 10.06 6.03 -0.22
C SER A 43 10.23 4.61 0.34
N ILE A 44 9.23 4.10 1.06
CA ILE A 44 9.20 2.72 1.57
C ILE A 44 8.91 1.72 0.45
N LEU A 45 7.98 2.05 -0.45
CA LEU A 45 7.64 1.19 -1.59
C LEU A 45 8.85 1.06 -2.53
N GLU A 46 9.56 2.15 -2.81
CA GLU A 46 10.79 2.12 -3.61
C GLU A 46 11.90 1.24 -3.00
N LYS A 47 12.04 1.26 -1.67
CA LYS A 47 13.00 0.39 -0.96
C LYS A 47 12.61 -1.07 -1.06
N LEU A 48 11.31 -1.37 -1.01
CA LEU A 48 10.73 -2.70 -1.16
C LEU A 48 10.89 -3.24 -2.59
N GLU A 49 10.69 -2.40 -3.61
CA GLU A 49 10.94 -2.74 -5.02
C GLU A 49 12.39 -3.18 -5.25
N LYS A 50 13.34 -2.44 -4.65
CA LYS A 50 14.77 -2.70 -4.76
C LYS A 50 15.25 -3.89 -3.91
N LYS A 51 14.38 -4.53 -3.14
CA LYS A 51 14.72 -5.58 -2.14
C LYS A 51 15.91 -5.17 -1.25
N SER A 52 16.03 -3.87 -0.96
CA SER A 52 17.24 -3.31 -0.38
C SER A 52 17.43 -3.76 1.07
N GLY A 53 18.62 -4.29 1.40
CA GLY A 53 18.95 -4.89 2.70
C GLY A 53 18.63 -4.09 3.98
N PRO A 54 18.60 -2.73 3.99
CA PRO A 54 18.14 -1.98 5.16
C PRO A 54 16.66 -2.18 5.52
N LEU A 55 15.88 -2.91 4.71
CA LEU A 55 14.53 -3.38 5.07
C LEU A 55 14.49 -4.12 6.42
N MET A 56 15.62 -4.66 6.88
CA MET A 56 15.76 -5.28 8.21
C MET A 56 15.51 -4.30 9.39
N VAL A 57 15.41 -2.99 9.15
CA VAL A 57 15.10 -1.96 10.17
C VAL A 57 13.72 -1.33 9.96
N LEU A 58 13.03 -1.63 8.85
CA LEU A 58 11.67 -1.14 8.61
C LEU A 58 10.67 -2.00 9.36
N ASP A 59 9.84 -1.36 10.18
CA ASP A 59 8.72 -1.98 10.88
C ASP A 59 7.80 -2.65 9.85
N ASP A 60 7.55 -3.96 10.00
CA ASP A 60 6.74 -4.75 9.08
C ASP A 60 5.31 -4.20 8.97
N GLN A 61 4.82 -3.51 10.01
CA GLN A 61 3.56 -2.80 10.01
C GLN A 61 3.58 -1.55 9.13
N LEU A 62 4.70 -0.82 9.09
CA LEU A 62 4.83 0.34 8.22
C LEU A 62 4.80 -0.07 6.75
N VAL A 63 5.56 -1.12 6.40
CA VAL A 63 5.58 -1.65 5.02
C VAL A 63 4.19 -2.17 4.62
N LYS A 64 3.50 -2.87 5.53
CA LYS A 64 2.11 -3.30 5.31
C LYS A 64 1.20 -2.12 4.97
N VAL A 65 1.16 -1.10 5.81
CA VAL A 65 0.22 0.02 5.63
C VAL A 65 0.51 0.76 4.32
N GLN A 66 1.77 0.88 3.93
CA GLN A 66 2.17 1.46 2.64
C GLN A 66 1.68 0.62 1.45
N VAL A 67 1.80 -0.71 1.52
CA VAL A 67 1.23 -1.61 0.49
C VAL A 67 -0.30 -1.50 0.45
N ASP A 68 -0.97 -1.38 1.60
CA ASP A 68 -2.42 -1.21 1.68
C ASP A 68 -2.89 0.12 1.06
N LEU A 69 -2.14 1.21 1.28
CA LEU A 69 -2.39 2.51 0.66
C LEU A 69 -2.20 2.45 -0.86
N ALA A 70 -1.10 1.85 -1.33
CA ALA A 70 -0.84 1.67 -2.76
C ALA A 70 -1.92 0.82 -3.44
N TYR A 71 -2.35 -0.27 -2.78
CA TYR A 71 -3.45 -1.09 -3.24
C TYR A 71 -4.75 -0.29 -3.36
N LEU A 72 -5.12 0.46 -2.33
CA LEU A 72 -6.33 1.29 -2.36
C LEU A 72 -6.28 2.33 -3.48
N ARG A 73 -5.13 2.99 -3.68
CA ARG A 73 -4.91 3.92 -4.79
C ARG A 73 -5.14 3.22 -6.13
N ALA A 74 -4.59 2.02 -6.33
CA ALA A 74 -4.79 1.25 -7.55
C ALA A 74 -6.27 0.85 -7.76
N GLN A 75 -7.00 0.49 -6.69
CA GLN A 75 -8.43 0.21 -6.76
C GLN A 75 -9.25 1.44 -7.17
N ILE A 76 -8.97 2.60 -6.57
CA ILE A 76 -9.64 3.86 -6.92
C ILE A 76 -9.37 4.23 -8.38
N LEU A 77 -8.10 4.14 -8.82
CA LEU A 77 -7.74 4.38 -10.22
C LEU A 77 -8.48 3.42 -11.17
N HIS A 78 -8.64 2.15 -10.80
CA HIS A 78 -9.41 1.19 -11.59
C HIS A 78 -10.90 1.56 -11.66
N GLN A 79 -11.51 1.93 -10.53
CA GLN A 79 -12.92 2.38 -10.46
C GLN A 79 -13.15 3.63 -11.34
N LEU A 80 -12.20 4.55 -11.35
CA LEU A 80 -12.21 5.75 -12.20
C LEU A 80 -11.85 5.46 -13.66
N GLN A 81 -11.58 4.21 -14.04
CA GLN A 81 -11.11 3.81 -15.37
C GLN A 81 -9.85 4.57 -15.83
N HIS A 82 -9.00 4.94 -14.88
CA HIS A 82 -7.80 5.72 -15.16
C HIS A 82 -6.78 4.89 -15.95
N PRO A 83 -6.09 5.44 -16.97
CA PRO A 83 -5.19 4.68 -17.85
C PRO A 83 -3.99 4.05 -17.11
N LYS A 84 -3.58 4.62 -15.96
CA LYS A 84 -2.51 4.05 -15.13
C LYS A 84 -2.95 2.91 -14.22
N SER A 85 -4.25 2.59 -14.15
CA SER A 85 -4.78 1.60 -13.18
C SER A 85 -4.10 0.24 -13.30
N GLN A 86 -3.96 -0.30 -14.51
CA GLN A 86 -3.31 -1.60 -14.74
C GLN A 86 -1.84 -1.60 -14.30
N THR A 87 -1.08 -0.56 -14.66
CA THR A 87 0.33 -0.43 -14.27
C THR A 87 0.50 -0.38 -12.75
N GLU A 88 -0.37 0.35 -12.05
CA GLU A 88 -0.35 0.44 -10.59
C GLU A 88 -0.75 -0.88 -9.93
N LEU A 89 -1.73 -1.60 -10.47
CA LEU A 89 -2.12 -2.93 -9.99
C LEU A 89 -0.97 -3.94 -10.12
N LEU A 90 -0.27 -3.95 -11.25
CA LEU A 90 0.90 -4.79 -11.47
C LEU A 90 2.05 -4.41 -10.52
N ARG A 91 2.28 -3.12 -10.29
CA ARG A 91 3.26 -2.63 -9.31
C ARG A 91 2.93 -3.13 -7.90
N VAL A 92 1.66 -3.03 -7.47
CA VAL A 92 1.21 -3.52 -6.16
C VAL A 92 1.41 -5.03 -6.03
N LYS A 93 1.10 -5.81 -7.07
CA LYS A 93 1.41 -7.25 -7.10
C LYS A 93 2.90 -7.52 -6.90
N GLN A 94 3.78 -6.79 -7.60
CA GLN A 94 5.22 -6.95 -7.44
C GLN A 94 5.69 -6.57 -6.03
N LEU A 95 5.18 -5.48 -5.47
CA LEU A 95 5.46 -5.05 -4.09
C LEU A 95 5.05 -6.14 -3.09
N MET A 96 3.87 -6.74 -3.25
CA MET A 96 3.38 -7.83 -2.39
C MET A 96 4.29 -9.07 -2.49
N LEU A 97 4.71 -9.47 -3.69
CA LEU A 97 5.64 -10.59 -3.88
C LEU A 97 7.00 -10.30 -3.22
N ASN A 98 7.54 -9.10 -3.41
CA ASN A 98 8.78 -8.69 -2.76
C ASN A 98 8.64 -8.67 -1.23
N TYR A 99 7.50 -8.22 -0.71
CA TYR A 99 7.22 -8.26 0.73
C TYR A 99 7.25 -9.69 1.27
N GLN A 100 6.59 -10.64 0.59
CA GLN A 100 6.59 -12.04 0.99
C GLN A 100 8.01 -12.62 1.03
N GLU A 101 8.86 -12.29 0.06
CA GLU A 101 10.23 -12.75 0.05
C GLU A 101 11.05 -12.22 1.24
N VAL A 102 10.82 -10.97 1.63
CA VAL A 102 11.55 -10.31 2.74
C VAL A 102 10.99 -10.71 4.12
N PHE A 103 9.67 -10.92 4.24
CA PHE A 103 8.97 -11.23 5.48
C PHE A 103 8.14 -12.54 5.38
N PRO A 104 8.77 -13.71 5.19
CA PRO A 104 8.05 -14.95 4.86
C PRO A 104 7.18 -15.53 6.00
N LYS A 105 7.35 -15.05 7.24
CA LYS A 105 6.67 -15.58 8.43
C LYS A 105 5.60 -14.66 9.01
N ASN A 106 5.57 -13.39 8.59
CA ASN A 106 4.58 -12.41 9.02
C ASN A 106 3.83 -11.94 7.77
N PHE A 107 2.65 -12.49 7.54
CA PHE A 107 1.72 -11.97 6.52
C PHE A 107 0.66 -11.14 7.23
N PRO A 108 0.82 -9.81 7.33
CA PRO A 108 -0.05 -9.06 8.19
C PRO A 108 -1.30 -8.55 7.45
N PHE A 109 -1.51 -8.87 6.17
CA PHE A 109 -2.66 -8.44 5.36
C PHE A 109 -3.32 -9.60 4.59
N ASP A 110 -4.53 -9.39 4.06
CA ASP A 110 -5.26 -10.34 3.18
C ASP A 110 -4.55 -10.55 1.84
N TYR A 111 -3.35 -11.11 1.90
CA TYR A 111 -2.42 -11.27 0.79
C TYR A 111 -3.05 -12.02 -0.37
N TYR A 112 -3.60 -13.20 -0.10
CA TYR A 112 -4.21 -14.06 -1.12
C TYR A 112 -5.45 -13.41 -1.76
N SER A 113 -6.30 -12.77 -0.95
CA SER A 113 -7.51 -12.09 -1.46
C SER A 113 -7.17 -10.93 -2.39
N LYS A 114 -6.16 -10.12 -2.02
CA LYS A 114 -5.70 -9.01 -2.86
C LYS A 114 -5.04 -9.48 -4.14
N LEU A 115 -4.17 -10.50 -4.08
CA LEU A 115 -3.57 -11.09 -5.27
C LEU A 115 -4.64 -11.65 -6.21
N SER A 116 -5.59 -12.42 -5.67
CA SER A 116 -6.67 -13.00 -6.47
C SER A 116 -7.49 -11.93 -7.17
N TRP A 117 -7.79 -10.82 -6.49
CA TRP A 117 -8.50 -9.71 -7.11
C TRP A 117 -7.64 -9.03 -8.19
N ILE A 118 -6.37 -8.72 -7.92
CA ILE A 118 -5.48 -8.12 -8.93
C ILE A 118 -5.42 -9.02 -10.18
N ASP A 119 -5.19 -10.32 -10.00
CA ASP A 119 -5.10 -11.29 -11.09
C ASP A 119 -6.40 -11.36 -11.91
N SER A 120 -7.57 -11.17 -11.30
CA SER A 120 -8.85 -11.10 -12.03
C SER A 120 -9.04 -9.82 -12.85
N VAL A 121 -8.28 -8.76 -12.57
CA VAL A 121 -8.38 -7.45 -13.23
C VAL A 121 -7.33 -7.28 -14.33
N VAL A 122 -6.14 -7.85 -14.15
CA VAL A 122 -4.99 -7.65 -15.06
C VAL A 122 -4.53 -8.93 -15.79
N GLY A 123 -5.06 -10.11 -15.43
CA GLY A 123 -4.77 -11.41 -16.06
C GLY A 123 -5.85 -11.86 -17.03
#